data_AF-A0A7Y2X4U4-F1
#
_entry.id   AF-A0A7Y2X4U4-F1
#
_cell.length_a   1.000
_cell.length_b   1.000
_cell.length_c   1.000
_cell.angle_alpha   90.00
_cell.angle_beta   90.00
_cell.angle_gamma   90.00
#
_symmetry.space_group_name_H-M   'P 1'
#
loop_
_entity.id
_entity.type
_entity.pdbx_description
1 polymer ?
#
loop_
_entity_poly.entity_id
_entity_poly.type
_entity_poly.pdbx_seq_one_letter_code
_entity_poly.pdbx_strand_id
1 'polypeptide(L)'
;LEMSHGWWNTIKAGDFDQDGDLDLIAGNFGENSLLKATEKTPLTLYREDFDDNGTIETLVTYFKEGRETPLASKDELVKQMPYLNKEYLSYKAFAKAELVDLFTGEKLNAAEKKYAYTLKSQYFENDGSGNFTPRTLPKMAQASVVTDIAVKDLNKDGFSDVFLVGNFYEISTQLGRMDAGHGVLLQNDQQGGFLWSPNRDFTYSGPARNIKEITIKNADYWVIGINNAPVVLINQNRK
;
A
#
# COMPACT_ATOMS: atom_id res chain seq x y z
N LEU A 1 -8.50 13.69 -10.51
CA LEU A 1 -8.41 12.22 -10.35
C LEU A 1 -9.56 11.70 -9.48
N GLU A 2 -10.71 11.40 -10.06
CA GLU A 2 -11.79 10.72 -9.32
C GLU A 2 -11.44 9.24 -9.09
N MET A 3 -11.93 8.66 -7.98
CA MET A 3 -11.79 7.23 -7.63
C MET A 3 -10.35 6.66 -7.61
N SER A 4 -9.32 7.52 -7.56
CA SER A 4 -7.91 7.14 -7.43
C SER A 4 -7.45 6.89 -5.99
N HIS A 5 -8.37 6.94 -5.02
CA HIS A 5 -8.05 6.70 -3.63
C HIS A 5 -7.48 5.30 -3.45
N GLY A 6 -6.34 5.22 -2.79
CA GLY A 6 -5.66 3.97 -2.49
C GLY A 6 -5.12 3.98 -1.07
N TRP A 7 -4.61 2.84 -0.64
CA TRP A 7 -3.85 2.74 0.61
C TRP A 7 -2.39 3.17 0.36
N TRP A 8 -2.24 4.40 -0.11
CA TRP A 8 -0.96 5.00 -0.50
C TRP A 8 -0.04 5.11 0.71
N ASN A 9 1.19 4.62 0.58
CA ASN A 9 2.21 4.65 1.62
C ASN A 9 3.34 5.64 1.30
N THR A 10 3.57 5.92 0.02
CA THR A 10 4.62 6.84 -0.43
C THR A 10 4.30 7.43 -1.79
N ILE A 11 4.84 8.61 -2.07
CA ILE A 11 4.73 9.31 -3.33
C ILE A 11 6.05 10.01 -3.64
N LYS A 12 6.46 9.99 -4.90
CA LYS A 12 7.57 10.81 -5.43
C LYS A 12 7.09 11.54 -6.66
N ALA A 13 7.51 12.80 -6.77
CA ALA A 13 7.32 13.60 -7.96
C ALA A 13 8.62 13.60 -8.78
N GLY A 14 8.48 13.63 -10.10
CA GLY A 14 9.60 13.72 -11.04
C GLY A 14 9.07 13.85 -12.46
N ASP A 15 9.88 14.38 -13.36
CA ASP A 15 9.62 14.39 -14.81
C ASP A 15 10.07 13.03 -15.36
N PHE A 16 9.15 12.05 -15.42
CA PHE A 16 9.52 10.67 -15.74
C PHE A 16 9.50 10.41 -17.25
N ASP A 17 8.73 11.16 -18.03
CA ASP A 17 8.67 11.05 -19.49
C ASP A 17 9.46 12.14 -20.25
N GLN A 18 10.08 13.07 -19.52
CA GLN A 18 10.91 14.18 -20.04
C GLN A 18 10.13 15.22 -20.86
N ASP A 19 8.86 15.43 -20.57
CA ASP A 19 8.06 16.46 -21.24
C ASP A 19 8.12 17.85 -20.56
N GLY A 20 8.77 17.90 -19.39
CA GLY A 20 9.03 19.13 -18.63
C GLY A 20 7.99 19.43 -17.54
N ASP A 21 7.02 18.55 -17.34
CA ASP A 21 6.06 18.64 -16.24
C ASP A 21 6.38 17.69 -15.08
N LEU A 22 5.60 17.74 -13.99
CA LEU A 22 5.80 16.90 -12.81
C LEU A 22 4.76 15.80 -12.72
N ASP A 23 5.18 14.59 -13.08
CA ASP A 23 4.46 13.36 -12.84
C ASP A 23 4.59 12.88 -11.40
N LEU A 24 3.84 11.82 -11.06
CA LEU A 24 3.90 11.17 -9.74
C LEU A 24 4.08 9.66 -9.87
N ILE A 25 4.88 9.07 -8.98
CA ILE A 25 4.89 7.63 -8.75
C ILE A 25 4.52 7.36 -7.29
N ALA A 26 3.56 6.46 -7.08
CA ALA A 26 3.02 6.15 -5.76
C ALA A 26 3.13 4.66 -5.43
N GLY A 27 3.66 4.39 -4.25
CA GLY A 27 3.71 3.06 -3.64
C GLY A 27 2.48 2.79 -2.78
N ASN A 28 1.85 1.64 -2.98
CA ASN A 28 0.59 1.26 -2.33
C ASN A 28 0.78 -0.05 -1.53
N PHE A 29 -0.31 -0.57 -0.98
CA PHE A 29 -0.36 -1.81 -0.22
C PHE A 29 0.03 -3.05 -1.04
N GLY A 30 -0.27 -3.07 -2.35
CA GLY A 30 0.00 -4.18 -3.24
C GLY A 30 -1.17 -5.18 -3.34
N GLU A 31 -1.10 -6.05 -4.35
CA GLU A 31 -2.17 -6.98 -4.69
C GLU A 31 -1.95 -8.40 -4.16
N ASN A 32 -0.75 -8.68 -3.62
CA ASN A 32 -0.38 -9.97 -3.06
C ASN A 32 -0.91 -10.15 -1.63
N SER A 33 -2.23 -10.03 -1.46
CA SER A 33 -2.94 -10.27 -0.21
C SER A 33 -4.37 -10.74 -0.48
N LEU A 34 -5.08 -11.12 0.58
CA LEU A 34 -6.52 -11.40 0.53
C LEU A 34 -7.36 -10.17 0.19
N LEU A 35 -6.81 -8.97 0.40
CA LEU A 35 -7.52 -7.72 0.16
C LEU A 35 -7.59 -7.41 -1.34
N LYS A 36 -8.79 -6.99 -1.77
CA LYS A 36 -9.06 -6.50 -3.11
C LYS A 36 -9.90 -5.23 -2.98
N ALA A 37 -9.48 -4.18 -3.67
CA ALA A 37 -10.21 -2.94 -3.79
C ALA A 37 -10.55 -2.71 -5.26
N THR A 38 -11.80 -2.29 -5.50
CA THR A 38 -12.25 -1.78 -6.80
C THR A 38 -13.24 -0.65 -6.56
N GLU A 39 -13.60 0.10 -7.61
CA GLU A 39 -14.69 1.09 -7.55
C GLU A 39 -16.02 0.50 -7.05
N LYS A 40 -16.31 -0.76 -7.41
CA LYS A 40 -17.55 -1.45 -7.02
C LYS A 40 -17.50 -2.02 -5.60
N THR A 41 -16.31 -2.40 -5.16
CA THR A 41 -16.06 -3.05 -3.87
C THR A 41 -14.83 -2.44 -3.22
N PRO A 42 -14.93 -1.19 -2.72
CA PRO A 42 -13.78 -0.53 -2.10
C PRO A 42 -13.42 -1.19 -0.78
N LEU A 43 -12.19 -0.95 -0.33
CA LEU A 43 -11.90 -1.00 1.10
C LEU A 43 -12.51 0.26 1.74
N THR A 44 -13.19 0.09 2.87
CA THR A 44 -13.82 1.21 3.57
C THR A 44 -13.26 1.32 4.98
N LEU A 45 -12.88 2.52 5.37
CA LEU A 45 -12.61 2.88 6.76
C LEU A 45 -13.81 3.66 7.27
N TYR A 46 -14.49 3.10 8.26
CA TYR A 46 -15.52 3.78 9.04
C TYR A 46 -14.89 4.34 10.30
N ARG A 47 -15.33 5.54 10.70
CA ARG A 47 -14.94 6.16 11.96
C ARG A 47 -16.17 6.72 12.66
N GLU A 48 -16.51 6.13 13.81
CA GLU A 48 -17.73 6.41 14.59
C GLU A 48 -17.56 5.87 16.02
N ASP A 49 -18.36 6.37 16.96
CA ASP A 49 -18.57 5.77 18.28
C ASP A 49 -19.65 4.69 18.17
N PHE A 50 -19.25 3.44 17.94
CA PHE A 50 -20.18 2.37 17.60
C PHE A 50 -20.95 1.83 18.80
N ASP A 51 -20.46 2.04 20.03
CA ASP A 51 -21.08 1.53 21.26
C ASP A 51 -21.54 2.63 22.26
N ASP A 52 -21.54 3.89 21.82
CA ASP A 52 -22.01 5.07 22.56
C ASP A 52 -21.25 5.32 23.86
N ASN A 53 -19.95 4.98 23.88
CA ASN A 53 -19.11 5.14 25.07
C ASN A 53 -18.35 6.48 25.12
N GLY A 54 -18.45 7.31 24.06
CA GLY A 54 -17.77 8.58 23.88
C GLY A 54 -16.39 8.47 23.22
N THR A 55 -15.94 7.25 22.90
CA THR A 55 -14.71 6.97 22.16
C THR A 55 -15.06 6.73 20.70
N ILE A 56 -14.18 7.18 19.80
CA ILE A 56 -14.35 6.95 18.37
C ILE A 56 -13.51 5.74 17.97
N GLU A 57 -14.16 4.70 17.46
CA GLU A 57 -13.49 3.53 16.91
C GLU A 57 -13.20 3.68 15.41
N THR A 58 -12.24 2.89 14.92
CA THR A 58 -12.00 2.72 13.49
C THR A 58 -12.32 1.29 13.08
N LEU A 59 -13.09 1.15 12.00
CA LEU A 59 -13.48 -0.14 11.44
C LEU A 59 -13.09 -0.15 9.96
N VAL A 60 -12.12 -1.01 9.62
CA VAL A 60 -11.75 -1.27 8.22
C VAL A 60 -12.53 -2.48 7.72
N THR A 61 -13.15 -2.36 6.55
CA THR A 61 -13.88 -3.44 5.88
C THR A 61 -13.35 -3.69 4.48
N TYR A 62 -13.63 -4.89 3.98
CA TYR A 62 -13.37 -5.29 2.61
C TYR A 62 -14.49 -6.23 2.13
N PHE A 63 -14.58 -6.46 0.82
CA PHE A 63 -15.59 -7.36 0.27
C PHE A 63 -15.02 -8.77 0.08
N LYS A 64 -15.72 -9.76 0.65
CA LYS A 64 -15.45 -11.19 0.46
C LYS A 64 -16.69 -11.84 -0.13
N GLU A 65 -16.58 -12.41 -1.33
CA GLU A 65 -17.70 -13.07 -2.03
C GLU A 65 -18.96 -12.17 -2.16
N GLY A 66 -18.74 -10.87 -2.36
CA GLY A 66 -19.82 -9.88 -2.50
C GLY A 66 -20.38 -9.33 -1.18
N ARG A 67 -19.94 -9.84 -0.03
CA ARG A 67 -20.32 -9.35 1.30
C ARG A 67 -19.25 -8.45 1.90
N GLU A 68 -19.65 -7.26 2.36
CA GLU A 68 -18.77 -6.38 3.12
C GLU A 68 -18.51 -6.97 4.52
N THR A 69 -17.24 -7.17 4.84
CA THR A 69 -16.79 -7.91 6.02
C THR A 69 -15.72 -7.10 6.75
N PRO A 70 -15.73 -7.05 8.09
CA PRO A 70 -14.65 -6.46 8.87
C PRO A 70 -13.31 -7.12 8.57
N LEU A 71 -12.25 -6.31 8.47
CA LEU A 71 -10.88 -6.79 8.35
C LEU A 71 -10.38 -7.36 9.68
N ALA A 72 -10.75 -6.73 10.78
CA ALA A 72 -10.42 -7.18 12.12
C ALA A 72 -11.21 -8.45 12.47
N SER A 73 -10.54 -9.38 13.14
CA SER A 73 -11.17 -10.59 13.66
C SER A 73 -12.17 -10.28 14.78
N LYS A 74 -13.07 -11.23 15.07
CA LYS A 74 -13.97 -11.11 16.23
C LYS A 74 -13.18 -10.79 17.50
N ASP A 75 -12.05 -11.45 17.74
CA ASP A 75 -11.25 -11.29 18.96
C ASP A 75 -10.58 -9.92 19.06
N GLU A 76 -10.28 -9.27 17.94
CA GLU A 76 -9.76 -7.90 17.91
C GLU A 76 -10.91 -6.90 18.13
N LEU A 77 -12.05 -7.11 17.47
CA LEU A 77 -13.21 -6.22 17.60
C LEU A 77 -13.79 -6.24 19.02
N VAL A 78 -13.93 -7.40 19.66
CA VAL A 78 -14.49 -7.47 21.03
C VAL A 78 -13.59 -6.83 22.10
N LYS A 79 -12.29 -6.65 21.82
CA LYS A 79 -11.40 -5.91 22.72
C LYS A 79 -11.69 -4.42 22.72
N GLN A 80 -12.19 -3.89 21.60
CA GLN A 80 -12.60 -2.48 21.46
C GLN A 80 -14.09 -2.30 21.78
N MET A 81 -14.93 -3.24 21.35
CA MET A 81 -16.38 -3.19 21.43
C MET A 81 -16.93 -4.46 22.10
N PRO A 82 -16.93 -4.55 23.46
CA PRO A 82 -17.29 -5.77 24.18
C PRO A 82 -18.74 -6.24 23.98
N TYR A 83 -19.66 -5.36 23.54
CA TYR A 83 -21.06 -5.70 23.31
C TYR A 83 -21.21 -6.81 22.25
N LEU A 84 -20.33 -6.84 21.24
CA LEU A 84 -20.29 -7.86 20.18
C LEU A 84 -20.17 -9.28 20.74
N ASN A 85 -19.51 -9.45 21.89
CA ASN A 85 -19.38 -10.78 22.49
C ASN A 85 -20.64 -11.22 23.24
N LYS A 86 -21.49 -10.28 23.68
CA LYS A 86 -22.78 -10.57 24.32
C LYS A 86 -23.81 -11.00 23.27
N GLU A 87 -23.78 -10.38 22.10
CA GLU A 87 -24.75 -10.62 21.02
C GLU A 87 -24.35 -11.80 20.12
N TYR A 88 -23.05 -11.96 19.84
CA TYR A 88 -22.54 -13.01 18.95
C TYR A 88 -21.67 -14.03 19.70
N LEU A 89 -22.31 -14.91 20.48
CA LEU A 89 -21.64 -15.86 21.38
C LEU A 89 -20.66 -16.84 20.71
N SER A 90 -20.76 -17.09 19.40
CA SER A 90 -19.87 -17.99 18.66
C SER A 90 -19.26 -17.34 17.43
N TYR A 91 -18.06 -17.79 17.01
CA TYR A 91 -17.44 -17.35 15.75
C TYR A 91 -18.32 -17.63 14.53
N LYS A 92 -19.10 -18.72 14.56
CA LYS A 92 -20.03 -19.07 13.49
C LYS A 92 -21.18 -18.08 13.39
N ALA A 93 -21.70 -17.59 14.52
CA ALA A 93 -22.73 -16.55 14.54
C ALA A 93 -22.16 -15.22 14.00
N PHE A 94 -20.98 -14.81 14.50
CA PHE A 94 -20.31 -13.60 14.04
C PHE A 94 -20.01 -13.62 12.53
N ALA A 95 -19.43 -14.70 12.01
CA ALA A 95 -19.07 -14.82 10.59
C ALA A 95 -20.29 -14.85 9.64
N LYS A 96 -21.49 -15.14 10.16
CA LYS A 96 -22.72 -15.15 9.37
C LYS A 96 -23.45 -13.82 9.36
N ALA A 97 -23.21 -12.97 10.36
CA ALA A 97 -23.82 -11.66 10.49
C ALA A 97 -23.43 -10.76 9.33
N GLU A 98 -24.37 -9.94 8.86
CA GLU A 98 -24.05 -8.86 7.94
C GLU A 98 -23.40 -7.70 8.71
N LEU A 99 -22.68 -6.82 8.01
CA LEU A 99 -22.04 -5.66 8.64
C LEU A 99 -23.04 -4.79 9.41
N VAL A 100 -24.25 -4.63 8.85
CA VAL A 100 -25.35 -3.87 9.45
C VAL A 100 -25.89 -4.52 10.73
N ASP A 101 -25.79 -5.84 10.86
CA ASP A 101 -26.21 -6.53 12.09
C ASP A 101 -25.18 -6.27 13.19
N LEU A 102 -23.88 -6.28 12.85
CA LEU A 102 -22.79 -6.11 13.80
C LEU A 102 -22.69 -4.68 14.37
N PHE A 103 -22.94 -3.68 13.54
CA PHE A 103 -22.67 -2.27 13.87
C PHE A 103 -23.88 -1.37 13.78
N THR A 104 -25.06 -1.89 13.45
CA THR A 104 -26.30 -1.15 13.15
C THR A 104 -26.22 -0.26 11.90
N GLY A 105 -27.33 -0.15 11.18
CA GLY A 105 -27.42 0.73 10.00
C GLY A 105 -27.31 2.21 10.35
N GLU A 106 -27.77 2.60 11.54
CA GLU A 106 -27.70 3.98 12.00
C GLU A 106 -26.25 4.44 12.16
N LYS A 107 -25.44 3.70 12.92
CA LYS A 107 -24.02 4.04 13.13
C LYS A 107 -23.22 3.97 11.83
N LEU A 108 -23.44 2.94 11.01
CA LEU A 108 -22.76 2.83 9.70
C LEU A 108 -23.12 3.99 8.75
N ASN A 109 -24.30 4.59 8.87
CA ASN A 109 -24.69 5.74 8.07
C ASN A 109 -24.17 7.07 8.63
N ALA A 110 -24.10 7.19 9.95
CA ALA A 110 -23.53 8.36 10.64
C ALA A 110 -22.01 8.44 10.51
N ALA A 111 -21.35 7.28 10.43
CA ALA A 111 -19.89 7.15 10.39
C ALA A 111 -19.25 7.99 9.28
N GLU A 112 -18.12 8.61 9.60
CA GLU A 112 -17.24 9.16 8.56
C GLU A 112 -16.61 8.00 7.78
N LYS A 113 -16.73 8.04 6.45
CA LYS A 113 -16.21 6.99 5.55
C LYS A 113 -15.04 7.50 4.73
N LYS A 114 -13.94 6.76 4.72
CA LYS A 114 -12.86 6.87 3.73
C LYS A 114 -12.83 5.61 2.89
N TYR A 115 -12.46 5.75 1.62
CA TYR A 115 -12.43 4.64 0.67
C TYR A 115 -11.04 4.47 0.08
N ALA A 116 -10.66 3.22 -0.20
CA ALA A 116 -9.61 2.88 -1.13
C ALA A 116 -10.23 2.02 -2.25
N TYR A 117 -10.12 2.51 -3.48
CA TYR A 117 -10.62 1.86 -4.69
C TYR A 117 -9.53 1.06 -5.42
N THR A 118 -8.26 1.26 -5.04
CA THR A 118 -7.11 0.53 -5.59
C THR A 118 -6.07 0.24 -4.51
N LEU A 119 -5.45 -0.93 -4.60
CA LEU A 119 -4.26 -1.29 -3.80
C LEU A 119 -3.00 -1.35 -4.67
N LYS A 120 -3.10 -0.99 -5.95
CA LYS A 120 -1.97 -1.04 -6.89
C LYS A 120 -1.03 0.12 -6.66
N SER A 121 0.27 -0.14 -6.72
CA SER A 121 1.30 0.89 -6.93
C SER A 121 1.22 1.39 -8.37
N GLN A 122 1.24 2.70 -8.57
CA GLN A 122 0.91 3.35 -9.85
C GLN A 122 1.87 4.49 -10.17
N TYR A 123 2.10 4.67 -11.47
CA TYR A 123 2.63 5.89 -12.07
C TYR A 123 1.44 6.76 -12.49
N PHE A 124 1.52 8.07 -12.33
CA PHE A 124 0.50 9.03 -12.70
C PHE A 124 1.17 10.05 -13.61
N GLU A 125 0.91 9.87 -14.90
CA GLU A 125 1.37 10.74 -15.99
C GLU A 125 0.56 12.02 -15.97
N ASN A 126 1.20 13.17 -15.89
CA ASN A 126 0.55 14.47 -15.95
C ASN A 126 0.49 14.97 -17.41
N ASP A 127 -0.47 15.83 -17.72
CA ASP A 127 -0.72 16.34 -19.07
C ASP A 127 -0.30 17.82 -19.24
N GLY A 128 0.57 18.31 -18.35
CA GLY A 128 0.96 19.71 -18.22
C GLY A 128 -0.13 20.64 -17.67
N SER A 129 -1.37 20.18 -17.55
CA SER A 129 -2.51 20.96 -17.07
C SER A 129 -2.97 20.53 -15.67
N GLY A 130 -2.24 19.62 -15.02
CA GLY A 130 -2.55 19.07 -13.71
C GLY A 130 -3.58 17.95 -13.74
N ASN A 131 -3.92 17.42 -14.92
CA ASN A 131 -4.69 16.18 -15.02
C ASN A 131 -3.74 15.00 -15.08
N PHE A 132 -4.02 14.01 -14.25
CA PHE A 132 -3.18 12.83 -14.13
C PHE A 132 -3.87 11.60 -14.71
N THR A 133 -3.13 10.78 -15.46
CA THR A 133 -3.57 9.49 -15.99
C THR A 133 -2.87 8.35 -15.23
N PRO A 134 -3.61 7.53 -14.47
CA PRO A 134 -3.01 6.45 -13.70
C PRO A 134 -2.60 5.26 -14.58
N ARG A 135 -1.34 4.84 -14.45
CA ARG A 135 -0.73 3.68 -15.11
C ARG A 135 -0.24 2.68 -14.06
N THR A 136 -0.63 1.42 -14.21
CA THR A 136 -0.26 0.38 -13.23
C THR A 136 1.21 0.00 -13.37
N LEU A 137 1.98 0.02 -12.28
CA LEU A 137 3.36 -0.45 -12.29
C LEU A 137 3.44 -1.98 -12.48
N PRO A 138 4.56 -2.53 -12.98
CA PRO A 138 4.74 -3.95 -13.21
C PRO A 138 4.34 -4.84 -12.03
N LYS A 139 3.98 -6.10 -12.33
CA LYS A 139 3.50 -7.09 -11.34
C LYS A 139 4.40 -7.20 -10.10
N MET A 140 5.72 -7.10 -10.27
CA MET A 140 6.66 -7.16 -9.15
C MET A 140 6.52 -5.99 -8.16
N ALA A 141 6.08 -4.82 -8.60
CA ALA A 141 5.76 -3.68 -7.73
C ALA A 141 4.48 -3.88 -6.91
N GLN A 142 3.72 -4.94 -7.20
CA GLN A 142 2.47 -5.31 -6.50
C GLN A 142 2.67 -6.49 -5.54
N ALA A 143 3.88 -7.06 -5.50
CA ALA A 143 4.18 -8.28 -4.75
C ALA A 143 4.18 -8.08 -3.22
N SER A 144 4.33 -6.83 -2.76
CA SER A 144 4.33 -6.46 -1.35
C SER A 144 3.96 -4.98 -1.20
N VAL A 145 3.85 -4.50 0.04
CA VAL A 145 3.67 -3.08 0.36
C VAL A 145 4.90 -2.31 -0.09
N VAL A 146 4.72 -1.20 -0.80
CA VAL A 146 5.79 -0.27 -1.15
C VAL A 146 5.76 0.93 -0.21
N THR A 147 6.78 1.05 0.65
CA THR A 147 6.85 2.09 1.70
C THR A 147 7.73 3.27 1.34
N ASP A 148 8.69 3.11 0.43
CA ASP A 148 9.50 4.21 -0.07
C ASP A 148 10.04 3.90 -1.47
N ILE A 149 10.42 4.96 -2.19
CA ILE A 149 10.86 4.92 -3.59
C ILE A 149 12.10 5.80 -3.72
N ALA A 150 13.17 5.23 -4.28
CA ALA A 150 14.31 6.00 -4.77
C ALA A 150 14.16 6.21 -6.29
N VAL A 151 14.42 7.43 -6.74
CA VAL A 151 14.33 7.84 -8.15
C VAL A 151 15.72 8.23 -8.60
N LYS A 152 16.24 7.58 -9.64
CA LYS A 152 17.56 7.87 -10.22
C LYS A 152 17.69 7.27 -11.61
N ASP A 153 18.28 8.00 -12.53
CA ASP A 153 18.76 7.45 -13.80
C ASP A 153 19.97 6.53 -13.55
N LEU A 154 19.73 5.21 -13.49
CA LEU A 154 20.76 4.23 -13.16
C LEU A 154 21.47 3.68 -14.39
N ASN A 155 20.79 3.69 -15.54
CA ASN A 155 21.31 3.19 -16.81
C ASN A 155 21.96 4.31 -17.67
N LYS A 156 21.81 5.58 -17.26
CA LYS A 156 22.33 6.79 -17.91
C LYS A 156 21.73 7.05 -19.28
N ASP A 157 20.46 6.71 -19.47
CA ASP A 157 19.72 6.99 -20.71
C ASP A 157 18.97 8.33 -20.69
N GLY A 158 19.04 9.07 -19.58
CA GLY A 158 18.37 10.34 -19.35
C GLY A 158 17.02 10.20 -18.64
N PHE A 159 16.41 9.01 -18.61
CA PHE A 159 15.13 8.76 -17.97
C PHE A 159 15.34 8.21 -16.55
N SER A 160 14.52 8.69 -15.61
CA SER A 160 14.63 8.25 -14.23
C SER A 160 14.08 6.84 -14.04
N ASP A 161 14.92 5.93 -13.55
CA ASP A 161 14.50 4.61 -13.05
C ASP A 161 14.01 4.72 -11.60
N VAL A 162 13.29 3.70 -11.12
CA VAL A 162 12.74 3.68 -9.77
C VAL A 162 13.08 2.39 -9.02
N PHE A 163 13.58 2.54 -7.80
CA PHE A 163 13.87 1.43 -6.90
C PHE A 163 12.91 1.46 -5.71
N LEU A 164 12.11 0.41 -5.58
CA LEU A 164 11.04 0.28 -4.60
C LEU A 164 11.50 -0.55 -3.41
N VAL A 165 11.20 -0.07 -2.19
CA VAL A 165 11.39 -0.81 -0.95
C VAL A 165 10.10 -0.84 -0.13
N GLY A 166 9.95 -1.87 0.68
CA GLY A 166 8.88 -2.04 1.65
C GLY A 166 8.87 -3.41 2.29
N ASN A 167 7.71 -4.08 2.26
CA ASN A 167 7.26 -5.15 3.18
C ASN A 167 6.54 -4.65 4.44
N PHE A 168 5.65 -5.51 4.94
CA PHE A 168 4.87 -5.25 6.14
C PHE A 168 4.63 -6.56 6.90
N TYR A 169 5.20 -6.66 8.11
CA TYR A 169 5.16 -7.89 8.91
C TYR A 169 4.14 -7.79 10.05
N GLU A 170 3.78 -6.57 10.44
CA GLU A 170 2.91 -6.22 11.57
C GLU A 170 1.44 -6.24 11.15
N ILE A 171 1.04 -7.33 10.51
CA ILE A 171 -0.31 -7.54 10.02
C ILE A 171 -0.97 -8.70 10.76
N SER A 172 -2.30 -8.70 10.85
CA SER A 172 -3.03 -9.78 11.52
C SER A 172 -2.65 -11.13 10.91
N THR A 173 -2.67 -12.19 11.73
CA THR A 173 -2.33 -13.54 11.29
C THR A 173 -3.17 -14.03 10.10
N GLN A 174 -4.35 -13.44 9.89
CA GLN A 174 -5.26 -13.76 8.80
C GLN A 174 -4.76 -13.28 7.43
N LEU A 175 -4.07 -12.14 7.36
CA LEU A 175 -3.62 -11.56 6.09
C LEU A 175 -2.25 -12.11 5.66
N GLY A 176 -1.50 -12.71 6.58
CA GLY A 176 -0.15 -13.22 6.33
C GLY A 176 0.86 -12.10 6.14
N ARG A 177 2.13 -12.36 6.47
CA ARG A 177 3.19 -11.36 6.29
C ARG A 177 3.35 -11.03 4.80
N MET A 178 3.53 -9.76 4.50
CA MET A 178 3.88 -9.31 3.15
C MET A 178 5.39 -9.16 3.10
N ASP A 179 6.09 -10.23 2.71
CA ASP A 179 7.55 -10.36 2.77
C ASP A 179 8.23 -10.64 1.42
N ALA A 180 7.46 -10.65 0.33
CA ALA A 180 7.96 -10.91 -1.02
C ALA A 180 8.71 -9.73 -1.66
N GLY A 181 8.77 -8.57 -0.99
CA GLY A 181 9.48 -7.39 -1.46
C GLY A 181 10.96 -7.45 -1.10
N HIS A 182 11.79 -7.89 -2.05
CA HIS A 182 13.24 -8.00 -1.86
C HIS A 182 14.01 -6.85 -2.52
N GLY A 183 13.39 -5.68 -2.67
CA GLY A 183 13.90 -4.62 -3.53
C GLY A 183 13.49 -4.85 -4.98
N VAL A 184 12.74 -3.92 -5.54
CA VAL A 184 12.23 -4.02 -6.91
C VAL A 184 12.75 -2.84 -7.71
N LEU A 185 13.60 -3.11 -8.68
CA LEU A 185 14.00 -2.11 -9.65
C LEU A 185 13.05 -2.12 -10.85
N LEU A 186 12.49 -0.96 -11.17
CA LEU A 186 11.79 -0.73 -12.40
C LEU A 186 12.57 0.28 -13.23
N GLN A 187 12.92 -0.13 -14.45
CA GLN A 187 13.55 0.76 -15.42
C GLN A 187 12.47 1.47 -16.23
N ASN A 188 12.70 2.74 -16.54
CA ASN A 188 11.81 3.49 -17.41
C ASN A 188 11.83 2.86 -18.82
N ASP A 189 10.67 2.71 -19.46
CA ASP A 189 10.59 2.14 -20.80
C ASP A 189 10.66 3.18 -21.94
N GLN A 190 10.75 4.47 -21.59
CA GLN A 190 10.77 5.61 -22.52
C GLN A 190 9.50 5.75 -23.36
N GLN A 191 8.42 5.05 -22.98
CA GLN A 191 7.12 4.99 -23.66
C GLN A 191 5.97 5.34 -22.68
N GLY A 192 6.29 6.07 -21.60
CA GLY A 192 5.33 6.44 -20.56
C GLY A 192 5.01 5.30 -19.59
N GLY A 193 5.98 4.40 -19.34
CA GLY A 193 5.83 3.25 -18.45
C GLY A 193 7.15 2.77 -17.84
N PHE A 194 7.06 1.60 -17.19
CA PHE A 194 8.18 1.00 -16.49
C PHE A 194 8.22 -0.51 -16.69
N LEU A 195 9.43 -1.08 -16.76
CA LEU A 195 9.68 -2.51 -16.85
C LEU A 195 10.47 -3.00 -15.64
N TRP A 196 10.09 -4.15 -15.10
CA TRP A 196 10.86 -4.78 -14.03
C TRP A 196 12.23 -5.25 -14.55
N SER A 197 13.30 -4.91 -13.83
CA SER A 197 14.66 -5.32 -14.14
C SER A 197 15.16 -6.38 -13.14
N PRO A 198 15.04 -7.69 -13.46
CA PRO A 198 15.40 -8.77 -12.55
C PRO A 198 16.92 -8.98 -12.40
N ASN A 199 17.71 -8.45 -13.33
CA ASN A 199 19.13 -8.78 -13.48
C ASN A 199 20.05 -7.95 -12.57
N ARG A 200 19.49 -7.29 -11.54
CA ARG A 200 20.27 -6.48 -10.58
C ARG A 200 20.05 -6.98 -9.16
N ASP A 201 21.15 -7.33 -8.48
CA ASP A 201 21.09 -7.81 -7.10
C ASP A 201 20.98 -6.66 -6.09
N PHE A 202 19.76 -6.15 -5.94
CA PHE A 202 19.38 -5.16 -4.92
C PHE A 202 18.59 -5.77 -3.76
N THR A 203 18.98 -7.00 -3.40
CA THR A 203 18.29 -7.81 -2.41
C THR A 203 18.46 -7.26 -1.00
N TYR A 204 17.34 -7.11 -0.28
CA TYR A 204 17.32 -7.00 1.17
C TYR A 204 16.21 -7.90 1.75
N SER A 205 16.21 -8.08 3.06
CA SER A 205 15.17 -8.79 3.79
C SER A 205 14.67 -7.96 4.95
N GLY A 206 13.40 -8.14 5.32
CA GLY A 206 12.74 -7.43 6.40
C GLY A 206 11.76 -6.35 5.94
N PRO A 207 11.05 -5.72 6.90
CA PRO A 207 10.16 -4.59 6.65
C PRO A 207 10.99 -3.33 6.44
N ALA A 208 11.36 -3.05 5.19
CA ALA A 208 11.96 -1.77 4.86
C ALA A 208 10.92 -0.66 5.06
N ARG A 209 11.40 0.51 5.51
CA ARG A 209 10.55 1.67 5.83
C ARG A 209 10.95 2.93 5.08
N ASN A 210 12.22 3.04 4.72
CA ASN A 210 12.76 4.22 4.06
C ASN A 210 14.05 3.90 3.32
N ILE A 211 14.31 4.70 2.30
CA ILE A 211 15.53 4.69 1.52
C ILE A 211 16.13 6.09 1.45
N LYS A 212 17.44 6.18 1.71
CA LYS A 212 18.23 7.40 1.56
C LYS A 212 19.48 7.14 0.74
N GLU A 213 19.99 8.18 0.10
CA GLU A 213 21.20 8.09 -0.69
C GLU A 213 22.39 8.68 0.07
N ILE A 214 23.54 8.00 -0.02
CA ILE A 214 24.82 8.51 0.48
C ILE A 214 25.93 8.18 -0.50
N THR A 215 26.97 9.02 -0.54
CA THR A 215 28.19 8.75 -1.30
C THR A 215 29.33 8.41 -0.34
N ILE A 216 29.95 7.25 -0.53
CA ILE A 216 31.13 6.80 0.23
C ILE A 216 32.27 6.57 -0.75
N LYS A 217 33.35 7.35 -0.62
CA LYS A 217 34.56 7.21 -1.46
C LYS A 217 34.23 7.19 -2.96
N ASN A 218 33.41 8.14 -3.42
CA ASN A 218 32.94 8.29 -4.81
C ASN A 218 32.06 7.15 -5.35
N ALA A 219 31.52 6.30 -4.49
CA ALA A 219 30.50 5.33 -4.85
C ALA A 219 29.18 5.68 -4.16
N ASP A 220 28.09 5.66 -4.92
CA ASP A 220 26.75 5.94 -4.41
C ASP A 220 26.10 4.67 -3.86
N TYR A 221 25.46 4.83 -2.71
CA TYR A 221 24.77 3.77 -1.99
C TYR A 221 23.36 4.19 -1.64
N TRP A 222 22.47 3.21 -1.60
CA TRP A 222 21.22 3.32 -0.87
C TRP A 222 21.40 2.80 0.55
N VAL A 223 20.96 3.60 1.52
CA VAL A 223 20.78 3.24 2.92
C VAL A 223 19.31 2.88 3.11
N ILE A 224 19.03 1.62 3.41
CA ILE A 224 17.68 1.11 3.62
C ILE A 224 17.48 0.90 5.12
N GLY A 225 16.50 1.61 5.68
CA GLY A 225 16.06 1.40 7.05
C GLY A 225 15.12 0.22 7.14
N ILE A 226 15.49 -0.79 7.94
CA ILE A 226 14.69 -1.98 8.20
C ILE A 226 14.13 -1.90 9.62
N ASN A 227 12.82 -2.11 9.78
CA ASN A 227 12.18 -2.06 11.10
C ASN A 227 12.79 -3.12 12.04
N ASN A 228 13.19 -2.71 13.25
CA ASN A 228 13.82 -3.57 14.26
C ASN A 228 15.07 -4.34 13.79
N ALA A 229 15.82 -3.83 12.82
CA ALA A 229 17.06 -4.44 12.34
C ALA A 229 18.11 -3.38 11.95
N PRO A 230 19.39 -3.76 11.78
CA PRO A 230 20.41 -2.86 11.25
C PRO A 230 20.05 -2.33 9.86
N VAL A 231 20.55 -1.14 9.52
CA VAL A 231 20.42 -0.58 8.17
C VAL A 231 21.19 -1.42 7.15
N VAL A 232 20.67 -1.49 5.93
CA VAL A 232 21.31 -2.19 4.80
C VAL A 232 21.90 -1.15 3.85
N LEU A 233 23.14 -1.38 3.40
CA LEU A 233 23.78 -0.57 2.36
C LEU A 233 23.82 -1.34 1.04
N ILE A 234 23.26 -0.76 -0.01
CA ILE A 234 23.28 -1.34 -1.37
C ILE A 234 24.03 -0.39 -2.30
N ASN A 235 25.10 -0.88 -2.94
CA ASN A 235 25.82 -0.12 -3.95
C ASN A 235 24.98 0.00 -5.21
N GLN A 236 24.75 1.23 -5.69
CA GLN A 236 23.88 1.48 -6.85
C GLN A 236 24.46 1.01 -8.18
N ASN A 237 25.77 0.72 -8.24
CA ASN A 237 26.44 0.17 -9.41
C ASN A 237 26.51 -1.37 -9.38
N ARG A 238 25.90 -2.03 -8.39
CA ARG A 238 25.86 -3.48 -8.31
C ARG A 238 25.10 -4.06 -9.52
N LYS A 239 25.68 -5.09 -10.12
CA LYS A 239 25.04 -5.94 -11.12
C LYS A 239 24.56 -7.18 -10.39
#